data_AF-A0A1P8KR05-F1
#
_entry.id   AF-A0A1P8KR05-F1
#
_cell.length_a   1.000
_cell.length_b   1.000
_cell.length_c   1.000
_cell.angle_alpha   90.00
_cell.angle_beta   90.00
_cell.angle_gamma   90.00
#
_symmetry.space_group_name_H-M   'P 1'
#
loop_
_entity.id
_entity.type
_entity.pdbx_description
1 polymer ?
#
loop_
_entity_poly.entity_id
_entity_poly.type
_entity_poly.pdbx_seq_one_letter_code
_entity_poly.pdbx_strand_id
1 'polypeptide(L)'
;MNASYKALLFNGNCITCHKTDNLNKSAPRIQEIQNNYKNAFPNKKDFIDYMSTWVLNPNEETSLMSTDIKKYGLMPQLGYDKTTLEEISEYIYDTNFDN
;
A
#
# COMPACT_ATOMS: atom_id res chain seq x y z
N MET A 1 -7.56 -12.28 -17.03
CA MET A 1 -6.57 -13.16 -16.35
C MET A 1 -5.63 -12.41 -15.39
N ASN A 2 -5.66 -11.07 -15.29
CA ASN A 2 -4.68 -10.30 -14.49
C ASN A 2 -5.04 -10.03 -13.01
N ALA A 3 -6.32 -10.03 -12.62
CA ALA A 3 -6.70 -9.68 -11.25
C ALA A 3 -6.18 -10.69 -10.20
N SER A 4 -6.17 -11.99 -10.54
CA SER A 4 -5.70 -13.05 -9.63
C SER A 4 -4.20 -12.99 -9.35
N TYR A 5 -3.39 -12.50 -10.31
CA TYR A 5 -1.93 -12.43 -10.13
C TYR A 5 -1.54 -11.27 -9.21
N LYS A 6 -2.11 -10.08 -9.44
CA LYS A 6 -1.85 -8.91 -8.60
C LYS A 6 -2.35 -9.11 -7.16
N ALA A 7 -3.48 -9.82 -7.01
CA ALA A 7 -3.94 -10.27 -5.71
C ALA A 7 -2.93 -11.20 -5.02
N LEU A 8 -2.32 -12.15 -5.74
CA LEU A 8 -1.29 -13.03 -5.19
C LEU A 8 -0.06 -12.25 -4.73
N LEU A 9 0.39 -11.27 -5.51
CA LEU A 9 1.50 -10.38 -5.13
C LEU A 9 1.20 -9.62 -3.84
N PHE A 10 0.02 -9.01 -3.74
CA PHE A 10 -0.38 -8.30 -2.53
C PHE A 10 -0.48 -9.25 -1.31
N ASN A 11 -1.14 -10.40 -1.46
CA ASN A 11 -1.31 -11.36 -0.37
C ASN A 11 0.00 -12.04 0.04
N GLY A 12 0.96 -12.21 -0.86
CA GLY A 12 2.27 -12.78 -0.53
C GLY A 12 3.19 -11.79 0.18
N ASN A 13 3.03 -10.49 -0.06
CA ASN A 13 4.02 -9.48 0.33
C ASN A 13 3.52 -8.46 1.37
N CYS A 14 2.23 -8.13 1.39
CA CYS A 14 1.74 -6.95 2.12
C CYS A 14 0.89 -7.30 3.35
N ILE A 15 0.06 -8.36 3.27
CA ILE A 15 -0.93 -8.66 4.32
C ILE A 15 -0.33 -9.13 5.64
N THR A 16 0.96 -9.48 5.67
CA THR A 16 1.65 -9.86 6.91
C THR A 16 1.58 -8.72 7.92
N CYS A 17 1.77 -7.48 7.44
CA CYS A 17 1.70 -6.26 8.25
C CYS A 17 0.40 -5.46 8.00
N HIS A 18 0.02 -5.28 6.74
CA HIS A 18 -1.13 -4.46 6.33
C HIS A 18 -2.39 -5.32 6.22
N LYS A 19 -2.99 -5.64 7.37
CA LYS A 19 -4.19 -6.47 7.45
C LYS A 19 -5.39 -5.79 6.77
N THR A 20 -6.26 -6.63 6.21
CA THR A 20 -7.59 -6.24 5.71
C THR A 20 -8.66 -6.30 6.79
N ASP A 21 -8.37 -6.99 7.90
CA ASP A 21 -9.23 -7.11 9.07
C ASP A 21 -8.77 -6.19 10.22
N ASN A 22 -9.42 -6.29 11.37
CA ASN A 22 -9.12 -5.50 12.56
C ASN A 22 -8.13 -6.16 13.53
N LEU A 23 -7.53 -7.29 13.17
CA LEU A 23 -6.68 -8.09 14.05
C LEU A 23 -5.20 -7.72 13.87
N ASN A 24 -4.40 -7.91 14.93
CA ASN A 24 -2.93 -7.91 14.89
C ASN A 24 -2.31 -6.72 14.13
N LYS A 25 -2.64 -5.49 14.55
CA LYS A 25 -2.20 -4.23 13.91
C LYS A 25 -0.71 -3.96 14.18
N SER A 26 0.14 -4.36 13.23
CA SER A 26 1.57 -3.97 13.18
C SER A 26 1.85 -2.81 12.21
N ALA A 27 0.89 -2.49 11.35
CA ALA A 27 0.91 -1.36 10.42
C ALA A 27 -0.53 -0.85 10.18
N PRO A 28 -0.74 0.26 9.45
CA PRO A 28 -2.07 0.72 9.06
C PRO A 28 -2.80 -0.32 8.21
N ARG A 29 -4.13 -0.35 8.32
CA ARG A 29 -4.94 -1.25 7.50
C ARG A 29 -4.87 -0.83 6.04
N ILE A 30 -5.00 -1.79 5.13
CA ILE A 30 -4.96 -1.46 3.71
C ILE A 30 -6.11 -0.53 3.28
N GLN A 31 -7.27 -0.64 3.94
CA GLN A 31 -8.42 0.25 3.75
C GLN A 31 -8.05 1.71 4.07
N GLU A 32 -7.35 1.93 5.19
CA GLU A 32 -6.93 3.27 5.63
C GLU A 32 -5.91 3.87 4.66
N ILE A 33 -4.96 3.06 4.20
CA ILE A 33 -3.96 3.44 3.19
C ILE A 33 -4.65 3.79 1.87
N GLN A 34 -5.52 2.92 1.37
CA GLN A 34 -6.24 3.12 0.11
C GLN A 34 -7.05 4.42 0.15
N ASN A 35 -7.78 4.68 1.23
CA ASN A 35 -8.60 5.87 1.38
C ASN A 35 -7.75 7.15 1.40
N ASN A 36 -6.66 7.17 2.18
CA ASN A 36 -5.76 8.33 2.23
C ASN A 36 -5.14 8.63 0.86
N TYR A 37 -4.69 7.59 0.14
CA TYR A 37 -4.07 7.76 -1.17
C TYR A 37 -5.10 8.16 -2.25
N LYS A 38 -6.32 7.61 -2.24
CA LYS A 38 -7.39 8.03 -3.17
C LYS A 38 -7.83 9.47 -2.93
N ASN A 39 -7.79 9.94 -1.68
CA ASN A 39 -8.05 11.34 -1.35
C ASN A 39 -6.93 12.27 -1.81
N ALA A 40 -5.66 11.82 -1.74
CA ALA A 40 -4.51 12.61 -2.18
C ALA A 40 -4.36 12.66 -3.71
N PHE A 41 -4.77 11.58 -4.41
CA PHE A 41 -4.57 11.43 -5.85
C PHE A 41 -5.91 11.21 -6.58
N PRO A 42 -6.41 12.20 -7.34
CA PRO A 42 -7.70 12.11 -8.01
C PRO A 42 -7.70 11.12 -9.18
N ASN A 43 -6.53 10.75 -9.70
CA ASN A 43 -6.40 9.79 -10.80
C ASN A 43 -5.56 8.57 -10.40
N LYS A 44 -5.89 7.45 -11.04
CA LYS A 44 -5.26 6.14 -10.81
C LYS A 44 -3.75 6.14 -11.07
N LYS A 45 -3.29 6.90 -12.06
CA LYS A 45 -1.87 6.92 -12.43
C LYS A 45 -1.01 7.53 -11.32
N ASP A 46 -1.42 8.65 -10.75
CA ASP A 46 -0.67 9.33 -9.69
C ASP A 46 -0.70 8.51 -8.39
N PHE A 47 -1.83 7.85 -8.09
CA PHE A 47 -1.91 6.89 -6.99
C PHE A 47 -0.86 5.78 -7.12
N ILE A 48 -0.81 5.12 -8.29
CA ILE A 48 0.09 4.00 -8.54
C ILE A 48 1.54 4.46 -8.50
N ASP A 49 1.86 5.59 -9.15
CA ASP A 49 3.23 6.08 -9.21
C ASP A 49 3.76 6.48 -7.83
N TYR A 50 2.95 7.21 -7.05
CA TYR A 50 3.35 7.61 -5.71
C TYR A 50 3.51 6.42 -4.78
N MET A 51 2.52 5.53 -4.71
CA MET A 51 2.56 4.36 -3.82
C MET A 51 3.74 3.45 -4.15
N SER A 52 3.92 3.10 -5.42
CA SER A 52 5.03 2.25 -5.84
C SER A 52 6.39 2.92 -5.60
N THR A 53 6.52 4.25 -5.78
CA THR A 53 7.76 4.98 -5.49
C THR A 53 8.06 5.03 -4.00
N TRP A 54 7.06 5.34 -3.18
CA TRP A 54 7.24 5.45 -1.73
C TRP A 54 7.53 4.08 -1.11
N VAL A 55 6.85 3.02 -1.53
CA VAL A 55 7.11 1.65 -1.04
C VAL A 55 8.50 1.14 -1.48
N LEU A 56 8.98 1.55 -2.65
CA LEU A 56 10.33 1.18 -3.13
C LEU A 56 11.44 1.76 -2.24
N ASN A 57 11.22 2.97 -1.71
CA ASN A 57 12.15 3.67 -0.84
C ASN A 57 11.41 4.45 0.25
N PRO A 58 10.93 3.78 1.31
CA PRO A 58 10.12 4.42 2.34
C PRO A 58 10.90 5.53 3.04
N ASN A 59 10.27 6.69 3.16
CA ASN A 59 10.86 7.86 3.79
C ASN A 59 9.79 8.63 4.59
N GLU A 60 10.16 9.09 5.79
CA GLU A 60 9.26 9.79 6.71
C GLU A 60 8.77 11.14 6.18
N GLU A 61 9.66 11.92 5.56
CA GLU A 61 9.38 13.27 5.06
C GLU A 61 8.43 13.25 3.85
N THR A 62 8.53 12.21 3.03
CA THR A 62 7.70 12.05 1.83
C THR A 62 6.50 11.12 2.06
N SER A 63 6.09 10.86 3.30
CA SER A 63 4.94 10.01 3.57
C SER A 63 3.64 10.82 3.64
N LEU A 64 2.58 10.32 2.98
CA LEU A 64 1.22 10.84 3.15
C LEU A 64 0.60 10.48 4.51
N MET A 65 1.24 9.58 5.26
CA MET A 65 0.71 8.98 6.49
C MET A 65 1.70 9.15 7.64
N SER A 66 2.18 10.38 7.86
CA SER A 66 3.16 10.71 8.91
C SER A 66 2.66 10.39 10.33
N THR A 67 1.35 10.46 10.59
CA THR A 67 0.74 10.03 11.85
C THR A 67 0.87 8.53 12.08
N ASP A 68 0.77 7.74 11.01
CA ASP A 68 0.93 6.29 11.08
C ASP A 68 2.38 5.89 11.24
N ILE A 69 3.32 6.60 10.63
CA ILE A 69 4.75 6.41 10.89
C ILE A 69 5.06 6.65 12.37
N LYS A 70 4.52 7.72 12.97
CA LYS A 70 4.69 7.96 14.42
C LYS A 70 4.13 6.84 15.29
N LYS A 71 3.12 6.12 14.81
CA LYS A 71 2.44 5.06 15.57
C LYS A 71 3.07 3.68 15.38
N TYR A 72 3.42 3.32 14.15
CA TYR A 72 3.86 1.97 13.78
C TYR A 72 5.34 1.90 13.41
N GLY A 73 6.02 3.05 13.26
CA GLY A 73 7.36 3.16 12.71
C GLY A 73 7.35 3.29 11.18
N LEU A 74 8.53 3.59 10.63
CA LEU A 74 8.75 3.63 9.19
C LEU A 74 8.67 2.21 8.59
N MET A 75 8.02 2.08 7.44
CA MET A 75 8.00 0.82 6.69
C MET A 75 9.43 0.40 6.31
N PRO A 76 9.85 -0.86 6.55
CA PRO A 76 11.17 -1.31 6.14
C PRO A 76 11.28 -1.35 4.60
N GLN A 77 12.47 -1.11 4.08
CA GLN A 77 12.76 -1.30 2.66
C GLN A 77 12.95 -2.80 2.37
N LEU A 78 12.04 -3.39 1.60
CA LEU A 78 11.95 -4.85 1.41
C LEU A 78 12.57 -5.35 0.09
N GLY A 79 13.17 -4.46 -0.72
CA GLY A 79 13.93 -4.84 -1.92
C GLY A 79 13.09 -5.32 -3.12
N TYR A 80 11.81 -4.95 -3.17
CA TYR A 80 10.92 -5.26 -4.29
C TYR A 80 11.29 -4.48 -5.56
N ASP A 81 11.03 -5.06 -6.73
CA ASP A 81 11.15 -4.34 -7.98
C ASP A 81 9.98 -3.37 -8.18
N LYS A 82 10.25 -2.24 -8.86
CA LYS A 82 9.28 -1.17 -9.08
C LYS A 82 8.04 -1.66 -9.84
N THR A 83 8.19 -2.56 -10.82
CA THR A 83 7.08 -3.08 -11.63
C THR A 83 6.11 -3.89 -10.77
N THR A 84 6.62 -4.78 -9.92
CA THR A 84 5.81 -5.53 -8.93
C THR A 84 5.05 -4.58 -8.01
N LEU A 85 5.71 -3.50 -7.55
CA LEU A 85 5.06 -2.49 -6.70
C LEU A 85 3.97 -1.70 -7.44
N GLU A 86 4.12 -1.43 -8.73
CA GLU A 86 3.08 -0.82 -9.56
C GLU A 86 1.87 -1.76 -9.70
N GLU A 87 2.09 -3.06 -9.90
CA GLU A 87 1.03 -4.06 -9.97
C GLU A 87 0.28 -4.21 -8.65
N ILE A 88 1.00 -4.22 -7.53
CA ILE A 88 0.40 -4.24 -6.18
C ILE A 88 -0.40 -2.95 -5.94
N SER A 89 0.17 -1.79 -6.28
CA SER A 89 -0.51 -0.49 -6.10
C SER A 89 -1.78 -0.41 -6.94
N GLU A 90 -1.74 -0.93 -8.17
CA GLU A 90 -2.92 -1.02 -9.02
C GLU A 90 -4.01 -1.90 -8.40
N TYR A 91 -3.64 -3.06 -7.87
CA TYR A 91 -4.57 -3.93 -7.17
C TYR A 91 -5.19 -3.25 -5.96
N ILE A 92 -4.39 -2.54 -5.15
CA ILE A 92 -4.88 -1.78 -4.01
C ILE A 92 -5.85 -0.69 -4.46
N TYR A 93 -5.60 -0.01 -5.58
CA TYR A 93 -6.52 1.01 -6.10
C TYR A 93 -7.87 0.41 -6.53
N ASP A 94 -7.85 -0.68 -7.29
CA ASP A 94 -9.05 -1.27 -7.90
C ASP A 94 -9.90 -2.10 -6.93
N THR A 95 -9.30 -2.63 -5.86
CA THR A 95 -9.97 -3.56 -4.95
C THR A 95 -10.86 -2.82 -3.95
N ASN A 96 -12.10 -3.28 -3.78
CA ASN A 96 -12.92 -2.84 -2.66
C ASN A 96 -12.55 -3.63 -1.40
N PHE A 97 -12.00 -2.96 -0.40
CA PHE A 97 -11.66 -3.58 0.88
C PHE A 97 -12.74 -3.39 1.95
N ASP A 98 -13.82 -2.65 1.69
CA ASP A 98 -14.92 -2.41 2.64
C ASP A 98 -15.78 -3.68 2.79
N ASN A 99 -15.33 -4.62 3.62
CA ASN A 99 -16.07 -5.80 4.07
C ASN A 99 -16.08 -5.85 5.60
#